data_AF-A0A9D2HG37-F1
#
_entry.id   AF-A0A9D2HG37-F1
#
_cell.length_a   1.000
_cell.length_b   1.000
_cell.length_c   1.000
_cell.angle_alpha   90.00
_cell.angle_beta   90.00
_cell.angle_gamma   90.00
#
_symmetry.space_group_name_H-M   'P 1'
#
loop_
_entity.id
_entity.type
_entity.pdbx_description
1 polymer ?
#
loop_
_entity_poly.entity_id
_entity_poly.type
_entity_poly.pdbx_seq_one_letter_code
_entity_poly.pdbx_strand_id
1 'polypeptide(L)'
;MNDTNIFNYVIPVSDILKLGVNMGAVMVLIPRITGLLIEGLLPITEAVKQMLREKFKDHKDLLIGLSPSLVVGDPTIMVCSILVVPFILFLSVILPGNQFLPVASLAGAMYIYPLVVPITKGNVFRTFIIGMVALVMGNYIATNLAAVFTQSALVSGVTLPEGTEYVACFDYAGNPITWILYHLAELKWIGAAALTVLCIFLMILNRRKIVSELKKDTD
;
A
#
# COMPACT_ATOMS: atom_id res chain seq x y z
N MET A 1 -48.99 -2.44 16.52
CA MET A 1 -49.39 -2.51 15.10
C MET A 1 -48.15 -2.22 14.29
N ASN A 2 -47.35 -3.25 14.04
CA ASN A 2 -47.43 -4.20 12.94
C ASN A 2 -46.44 -3.78 11.85
N ASP A 3 -45.30 -4.49 11.81
CA ASP A 3 -44.91 -5.33 10.67
C ASP A 3 -43.41 -5.29 10.35
N THR A 4 -42.70 -6.23 10.97
CA THR A 4 -41.90 -7.27 10.27
C THR A 4 -41.37 -6.89 8.88
N ASN A 5 -40.29 -6.11 8.81
CA ASN A 5 -39.53 -5.93 7.55
C ASN A 5 -38.01 -5.96 7.72
N ILE A 6 -37.50 -6.40 8.88
CA ILE A 6 -36.05 -6.51 9.13
C ILE A 6 -35.45 -7.82 8.59
N PHE A 7 -36.28 -8.75 8.09
CA PHE A 7 -35.87 -10.06 7.57
C PHE A 7 -36.08 -10.25 6.06
N ASN A 8 -36.48 -9.21 5.32
CA ASN A 8 -36.78 -9.30 3.87
C ASN A 8 -35.64 -8.84 2.95
N TYR A 9 -34.40 -8.66 3.44
CA TYR A 9 -33.23 -8.49 2.56
C TYR A 9 -32.66 -9.87 2.18
N VAL A 10 -33.50 -10.74 1.61
CA VAL A 10 -32.99 -11.94 0.95
C VAL A 10 -32.47 -11.47 -0.41
N ILE A 11 -31.19 -11.12 -0.47
CA ILE A 11 -30.52 -10.86 -1.75
C ILE A 11 -30.80 -12.08 -2.64
N PRO A 12 -31.38 -11.91 -3.84
CA PRO A 12 -31.67 -13.02 -4.72
C PRO A 12 -30.41 -13.85 -4.92
N VAL A 13 -30.51 -15.18 -4.80
CA VAL A 13 -29.34 -16.07 -5.00
C VAL A 13 -28.67 -15.80 -6.34
N SER A 14 -29.45 -15.43 -7.36
CA SER A 14 -28.96 -14.96 -8.67
C SER A 14 -28.01 -13.76 -8.56
N ASP A 15 -28.32 -12.77 -7.72
CA ASP A 15 -27.51 -11.57 -7.58
C ASP A 15 -26.26 -11.81 -6.72
N ILE A 16 -26.35 -12.69 -5.72
CA ILE A 16 -25.16 -13.17 -4.98
C ILE A 16 -24.20 -13.91 -5.93
N LEU A 17 -24.72 -14.79 -6.77
CA LEU A 17 -23.93 -15.53 -7.74
C LEU A 17 -23.32 -14.62 -8.81
N LYS A 18 -24.09 -13.64 -9.33
CA LYS A 18 -23.57 -12.62 -10.25
C LYS A 18 -22.48 -11.77 -9.62
N LEU A 19 -22.67 -11.34 -8.37
CA LEU A 19 -21.66 -10.60 -7.63
C LEU A 19 -20.38 -11.43 -7.48
N GLY A 20 -20.50 -12.70 -7.11
CA GLY A 20 -19.36 -13.62 -7.01
C GLY A 20 -18.61 -13.77 -8.34
N VAL A 21 -19.31 -13.92 -9.46
CA VAL A 21 -18.71 -14.00 -10.80
C VAL A 21 -18.02 -12.69 -11.19
N ASN A 22 -18.67 -11.54 -10.99
CA ASN A 22 -18.10 -10.23 -11.29
C ASN A 22 -16.85 -9.97 -10.44
N MET A 23 -16.91 -10.29 -9.15
CA MET A 23 -15.78 -10.13 -8.24
C MET A 23 -14.61 -11.03 -8.62
N GLY A 24 -14.88 -12.31 -8.92
CA GLY A 24 -13.86 -13.23 -9.41
C GLY A 24 -13.21 -12.75 -10.71
N ALA A 25 -14.00 -12.23 -11.65
CA ALA A 25 -13.48 -11.65 -12.89
C ALA A 25 -12.56 -10.46 -12.62
N VAL A 26 -12.98 -9.51 -11.79
CA VAL A 26 -12.18 -8.32 -11.43
C VAL A 26 -10.87 -8.71 -10.74
N MET A 27 -10.90 -9.67 -9.81
CA MET A 27 -9.74 -10.15 -9.07
C MET A 27 -8.70 -10.87 -9.94
N VAL A 28 -9.10 -11.41 -11.08
CA VAL A 28 -8.18 -11.98 -12.07
C VAL A 28 -7.69 -10.91 -13.05
N LEU A 29 -8.59 -10.02 -13.49
CA LEU A 29 -8.30 -9.04 -14.52
C LEU A 29 -7.40 -7.90 -14.04
N ILE A 30 -7.69 -7.29 -12.87
CA ILE A 30 -6.93 -6.14 -12.37
C ILE A 30 -5.43 -6.49 -12.24
N PRO A 31 -5.03 -7.55 -11.50
CA PRO A 31 -3.61 -7.83 -11.30
C PRO A 31 -2.89 -8.21 -12.60
N ARG A 32 -3.60 -8.89 -13.51
CA ARG A 32 -3.05 -9.30 -14.80
C ARG A 32 -2.80 -8.13 -15.73
N ILE A 33 -3.72 -7.17 -15.80
CA ILE A 33 -3.56 -5.95 -16.60
C ILE A 33 -2.43 -5.08 -16.02
N THR A 34 -2.39 -4.91 -14.70
CA THR A 34 -1.32 -4.15 -14.03
C THR A 34 0.05 -4.80 -14.26
N GLY A 35 0.15 -6.14 -14.19
CA GLY A 35 1.38 -6.87 -14.48
C GLY A 35 1.88 -6.65 -15.91
N LEU A 36 1.00 -6.78 -16.91
CA LEU A 36 1.33 -6.51 -18.31
C LEU A 36 1.78 -5.06 -18.54
N LEU A 37 1.15 -4.11 -17.85
CA LEU A 37 1.54 -2.70 -17.92
C LEU A 37 2.95 -2.49 -17.35
N ILE A 38 3.28 -3.13 -16.22
CA ILE A 38 4.63 -3.06 -15.65
C ILE A 38 5.65 -3.70 -16.58
N GLU A 39 5.36 -4.87 -17.14
CA GLU A 39 6.22 -5.53 -18.12
C GLU A 39 6.48 -4.64 -19.35
N GLY A 40 5.46 -3.92 -19.84
CA GLY A 40 5.61 -2.94 -20.91
C GLY A 40 6.44 -1.71 -20.52
N LEU A 41 6.44 -1.32 -19.25
CA LEU A 41 7.23 -0.20 -18.72
C LEU A 41 8.67 -0.59 -18.33
N LEU A 42 8.98 -1.88 -18.18
CA LEU A 42 10.33 -2.37 -17.89
C LEU A 42 11.40 -1.90 -18.88
N PRO A 43 11.22 -1.99 -20.21
CA PRO A 43 12.23 -1.52 -21.15
C PRO A 43 12.49 -0.01 -21.02
N ILE A 44 11.46 0.79 -20.73
CA ILE A 44 11.59 2.23 -20.50
C ILE A 44 12.40 2.49 -19.22
N THR A 45 12.10 1.73 -18.18
CA THR A 45 12.79 1.79 -16.89
C THR A 45 14.29 1.51 -17.04
N GLU A 46 14.66 0.47 -17.77
CA GLU A 46 16.07 0.12 -18.01
C GLU A 46 16.78 1.16 -18.87
N ALA A 47 16.11 1.71 -19.89
CA ALA A 47 16.66 2.81 -20.69
C ALA A 47 16.95 4.05 -19.83
N VAL A 48 16.02 4.45 -18.95
CA VAL A 48 16.24 5.58 -18.03
C VAL A 48 17.38 5.30 -17.05
N LYS A 49 17.46 4.08 -16.49
CA LYS A 49 18.59 3.68 -15.64
C LYS A 49 19.92 3.78 -16.38
N GLN A 50 19.97 3.34 -17.65
CA GLN A 50 21.16 3.43 -18.48
C GLN A 50 21.52 4.89 -18.79
N MET A 51 20.56 5.72 -19.20
CA MET A 51 20.78 7.15 -19.45
C MET A 51 21.33 7.88 -18.21
N LEU A 52 20.79 7.58 -17.03
CA LEU A 52 21.27 8.16 -15.77
C LEU A 52 22.69 7.68 -15.44
N ARG A 53 22.95 6.38 -15.59
CA ARG A 53 24.32 5.83 -15.46
C ARG A 53 25.26 6.48 -16.44
N GLU A 54 24.82 6.76 -17.67
CA GLU A 54 25.68 7.36 -18.70
C GLU A 54 25.97 8.84 -18.47
N LYS A 55 24.98 9.58 -17.97
CA LYS A 55 25.11 11.01 -17.68
C LYS A 55 25.95 11.29 -16.44
N PHE A 56 26.01 10.34 -15.51
CA PHE A 56 26.69 10.51 -14.22
C PHE A 56 27.85 9.51 -14.00
N LYS A 57 28.46 8.99 -15.08
CA LYS A 57 29.57 8.01 -15.02
C LYS A 57 30.76 8.47 -14.16
N ASP A 58 31.00 9.78 -14.10
CA ASP A 58 32.16 10.36 -13.41
C ASP A 58 31.97 10.52 -11.89
N HIS A 59 30.76 10.27 -11.38
CA HIS A 59 30.46 10.35 -9.95
C HIS A 59 30.22 8.95 -9.38
N LYS A 60 31.29 8.27 -8.96
CA LYS A 60 31.23 6.94 -8.32
C LYS A 60 30.37 6.91 -7.05
N ASP A 61 30.18 8.05 -6.40
CA ASP A 61 29.46 8.16 -5.11
C ASP A 61 28.02 8.68 -5.29
N LEU A 62 27.53 8.82 -6.53
CA LEU A 62 26.17 9.32 -6.78
C LEU A 62 25.12 8.22 -6.61
N LEU A 63 24.48 8.19 -5.44
CA LEU A 63 23.30 7.38 -5.16
C LEU A 63 22.05 8.05 -5.73
N ILE A 64 21.50 7.50 -6.82
CA ILE A 64 20.26 7.98 -7.43
C ILE A 64 19.08 7.22 -6.82
N GLY A 65 18.24 7.93 -6.08
CA GLY A 65 16.95 7.40 -5.61
C GLY A 65 16.02 7.14 -6.81
N LEU A 66 15.59 5.89 -6.97
CA LEU A 66 14.67 5.47 -8.02
C LEU A 66 13.28 5.20 -7.42
N SER A 67 12.23 5.57 -8.16
CA SER A 67 10.86 5.23 -7.77
C SER A 67 10.71 3.70 -7.65
N PRO A 68 9.96 3.19 -6.65
CA PRO A 68 9.68 1.76 -6.52
C PRO A 68 9.11 1.14 -7.80
N SER A 69 8.36 1.92 -8.60
CA SER A 69 7.84 1.51 -9.91
C SER A 69 8.91 0.96 -10.86
N LEU A 70 10.15 1.44 -10.76
CA LEU A 70 11.29 1.00 -11.56
C LEU A 70 11.91 -0.33 -11.08
N VAL A 71 11.51 -0.80 -9.91
CA VAL A 71 12.00 -2.04 -9.27
C VAL A 71 10.95 -3.14 -9.32
N VAL A 72 9.68 -2.81 -9.61
CA VAL A 72 8.56 -3.78 -9.59
C VAL A 72 8.76 -4.95 -10.56
N GLY A 73 9.53 -4.78 -11.64
CA GLY A 73 9.83 -5.88 -12.56
C GLY A 73 10.86 -6.90 -12.06
N ASP A 74 11.31 -6.81 -10.81
CA ASP A 74 12.05 -7.92 -10.20
C ASP A 74 11.17 -9.18 -10.16
N PRO A 75 11.68 -10.34 -10.64
CA PRO A 75 10.89 -11.58 -10.67
C PRO A 75 10.31 -11.99 -9.31
N THR A 76 11.02 -11.70 -8.22
CA THR A 76 10.56 -12.00 -6.85
C THR A 76 9.33 -11.19 -6.50
N ILE A 77 9.34 -9.92 -6.86
CA ILE A 77 8.23 -8.99 -6.61
C ILE A 77 7.01 -9.41 -7.43
N MET A 78 7.20 -9.72 -8.70
CA MET A 78 6.09 -10.16 -9.57
C MET A 78 5.41 -11.42 -9.04
N VAL A 79 6.19 -12.43 -8.64
CA VAL A 79 5.63 -13.68 -8.05
C VAL A 79 4.91 -13.39 -6.74
N CYS A 80 5.51 -12.62 -5.83
CA CYS A 80 4.86 -12.28 -4.55
C CYS A 80 3.57 -11.48 -4.74
N SER A 81 3.53 -10.58 -5.71
CA SER A 81 2.38 -9.71 -5.99
C SER A 81 1.18 -10.50 -6.51
N ILE A 82 1.42 -11.46 -7.41
CA ILE A 82 0.36 -12.35 -7.90
C ILE A 82 -0.18 -13.23 -6.77
N LEU A 83 0.69 -13.75 -5.92
CA LEU A 83 0.29 -14.59 -4.79
C LEU A 83 -0.47 -13.81 -3.70
N VAL A 84 -0.15 -12.53 -3.49
CA VAL A 84 -0.73 -11.79 -2.36
C VAL A 84 -2.22 -11.50 -2.52
N VAL A 85 -2.65 -11.28 -3.77
CA VAL A 85 -4.01 -10.92 -4.16
C VAL A 85 -5.06 -11.85 -3.54
N PRO A 86 -5.07 -13.17 -3.82
CA PRO A 86 -6.08 -14.06 -3.28
C PRO A 86 -5.95 -14.25 -1.77
N PHE A 87 -4.71 -14.26 -1.25
CA PHE A 87 -4.47 -14.50 0.17
C PHE A 87 -4.94 -13.35 1.05
N ILE A 88 -4.63 -12.10 0.71
CA ILE A 88 -5.05 -10.97 1.54
C ILE A 88 -6.56 -10.79 1.53
N LEU A 89 -7.23 -11.07 0.41
CA LEU A 89 -8.69 -11.02 0.32
C LEU A 89 -9.34 -12.09 1.20
N PHE A 90 -8.86 -13.34 1.12
CA PHE A 90 -9.31 -14.42 1.98
C PHE A 90 -9.09 -14.08 3.46
N LEU A 91 -7.91 -13.57 3.79
CA LEU A 91 -7.57 -13.20 5.16
C LEU A 91 -8.40 -12.01 5.64
N SER A 92 -8.70 -11.03 4.79
CA SER A 92 -9.55 -9.88 5.11
C SER A 92 -10.95 -10.29 5.58
N VAL A 93 -11.49 -11.39 5.04
CA VAL A 93 -12.82 -11.90 5.44
C VAL A 93 -12.76 -12.64 6.78
N ILE A 94 -11.63 -13.28 7.10
CA ILE A 94 -11.47 -14.12 8.30
C ILE A 94 -10.96 -13.31 9.50
N LEU A 95 -10.25 -12.21 9.27
CA LEU A 95 -9.64 -11.41 10.32
C LEU A 95 -10.70 -10.84 11.29
N PRO A 96 -10.62 -11.13 12.59
CA PRO A 96 -11.60 -10.67 13.56
C PRO A 96 -11.52 -9.14 13.71
N GLY A 97 -12.67 -8.46 13.62
CA GLY A 97 -12.74 -7.01 13.75
C GLY A 97 -12.26 -6.23 12.53
N ASN A 98 -11.88 -6.90 11.43
CA ASN A 98 -11.64 -6.24 10.16
C ASN A 98 -12.98 -5.98 9.44
N GLN A 99 -13.23 -4.72 9.08
CA GLN A 99 -14.43 -4.33 8.32
C GLN A 99 -14.08 -3.83 6.92
N PHE A 100 -12.81 -3.94 6.53
CA PHE A 100 -12.30 -3.41 5.28
C PHE A 100 -11.93 -4.54 4.32
N LEU A 101 -12.49 -4.51 3.10
CA LEU A 101 -12.15 -5.43 2.03
C LEU A 101 -11.33 -4.71 0.95
N PRO A 102 -10.02 -4.98 0.80
CA PRO A 102 -9.11 -4.21 -0.05
C PRO A 102 -9.22 -4.59 -1.54
N VAL A 103 -10.42 -4.62 -2.12
CA VAL A 103 -10.59 -5.01 -3.53
C VAL A 103 -10.03 -3.95 -4.49
N ALA A 104 -10.41 -2.68 -4.26
CA ALA A 104 -10.06 -1.57 -5.15
C ALA A 104 -8.57 -1.16 -5.02
N SER A 105 -8.01 -1.25 -3.82
CA SER A 105 -6.62 -0.89 -3.53
C SER A 105 -5.65 -2.06 -3.67
N LEU A 106 -6.09 -3.21 -4.18
CA LEU A 106 -5.24 -4.40 -4.23
C LEU A 106 -4.06 -4.26 -5.20
N ALA A 107 -4.24 -3.48 -6.26
CA ALA A 107 -3.16 -3.14 -7.19
C ALA A 107 -2.04 -2.33 -6.50
N GLY A 108 -2.36 -1.57 -5.46
CA GLY A 108 -1.38 -0.83 -4.67
C GLY A 108 -0.60 -1.70 -3.68
N ALA A 109 -1.20 -2.81 -3.21
CA ALA A 109 -0.58 -3.70 -2.24
C ALA A 109 0.75 -4.32 -2.71
N MET A 110 1.00 -4.41 -4.02
CA MET A 110 2.26 -4.91 -4.57
C MET A 110 3.47 -4.00 -4.26
N TYR A 111 3.24 -2.71 -4.02
CA TYR A 111 4.32 -1.74 -3.79
C TYR A 111 5.01 -1.89 -2.43
N ILE A 112 4.52 -2.76 -1.55
CA ILE A 112 5.23 -3.10 -0.32
C ILE A 112 6.46 -3.97 -0.58
N TYR A 113 6.44 -4.78 -1.64
CA TYR A 113 7.50 -5.74 -1.93
C TYR A 113 8.82 -5.13 -2.38
N PRO A 114 8.87 -4.03 -3.16
CA PRO A 114 10.10 -3.29 -3.38
C PRO A 114 10.86 -2.90 -2.10
N LEU A 115 10.17 -2.68 -0.98
CA LEU A 115 10.79 -2.38 0.31
C LEU A 115 11.32 -3.65 1.01
N VAL A 116 10.61 -4.77 0.86
CA VAL A 116 10.91 -6.03 1.56
C VAL A 116 11.99 -6.85 0.86
N VAL A 117 11.99 -6.90 -0.47
CA VAL A 117 12.91 -7.73 -1.27
C VAL A 117 14.38 -7.47 -1.00
N PRO A 118 14.85 -6.21 -0.85
CA PRO A 118 16.25 -5.95 -0.48
C PRO A 118 16.62 -6.54 0.90
N ILE A 119 15.68 -6.58 1.84
CA ILE A 119 15.88 -7.09 3.20
C ILE A 119 15.98 -8.62 3.19
N THR A 120 15.16 -9.28 2.38
CA THR A 120 15.10 -10.74 2.26
C THR A 120 16.10 -11.31 1.25
N LYS A 121 16.86 -10.44 0.57
CA LYS A 121 17.86 -10.79 -0.45
C LYS A 121 17.27 -11.66 -1.58
N GLY A 122 16.06 -11.33 -2.03
CA GLY A 122 15.39 -12.04 -3.14
C GLY A 122 14.74 -13.37 -2.76
N ASN A 123 14.61 -13.70 -1.47
CA ASN A 123 13.89 -14.91 -1.05
C ASN A 123 12.37 -14.72 -1.15
N VAL A 124 11.73 -15.32 -2.16
CA VAL A 124 10.27 -15.24 -2.41
C VAL A 124 9.43 -15.57 -1.18
N PHE A 125 9.72 -16.68 -0.49
CA PHE A 125 8.92 -17.14 0.64
C PHE A 125 8.98 -16.16 1.83
N ARG A 126 10.19 -15.69 2.17
CA ARG A 126 10.37 -14.71 3.25
C ARG A 126 9.74 -13.37 2.90
N THR A 127 9.90 -12.93 1.65
CA THR A 127 9.29 -11.69 1.13
C THR A 127 7.78 -11.75 1.26
N PHE A 128 7.18 -12.85 0.82
CA PHE A 128 5.74 -13.06 0.87
C PHE A 128 5.20 -13.01 2.30
N ILE A 129 5.83 -13.72 3.25
CA ILE A 129 5.38 -13.72 4.66
C ILE A 129 5.45 -12.33 5.27
N ILE A 130 6.57 -11.62 5.08
CA ILE A 130 6.74 -10.27 5.64
C ILE A 130 5.72 -9.31 5.02
N GLY A 131 5.52 -9.38 3.70
CA GLY A 131 4.49 -8.60 3.01
C GLY A 131 3.10 -8.92 3.55
N MET A 132 2.77 -10.20 3.76
CA MET A 132 1.49 -10.63 4.30
C MET A 132 1.23 -10.05 5.69
N VAL A 133 2.20 -10.15 6.60
CA VAL A 133 2.09 -9.57 7.95
C VAL A 133 1.87 -8.06 7.88
N ALA A 134 2.61 -7.37 7.00
CA ALA A 134 2.45 -5.93 6.81
C ALA A 134 1.07 -5.54 6.24
N LEU A 135 0.53 -6.31 5.29
CA LEU A 135 -0.79 -6.08 4.74
C LEU A 135 -1.92 -6.35 5.76
N VAL A 136 -1.77 -7.39 6.60
CA VAL A 136 -2.69 -7.67 7.70
C VAL A 136 -2.73 -6.50 8.68
N MET A 137 -1.57 -5.97 9.07
CA MET A 137 -1.51 -4.76 9.89
C MET A 137 -2.19 -3.58 9.18
N GLY A 138 -1.92 -3.40 7.88
CA GLY A 138 -2.54 -2.35 7.09
C GLY A 138 -4.06 -2.43 7.05
N ASN A 139 -4.65 -3.63 7.03
CA ASN A 139 -6.11 -3.81 7.07
C ASN A 139 -6.73 -3.34 8.39
N TYR A 140 -6.08 -3.64 9.53
CA TYR A 140 -6.55 -3.16 10.83
C TYR A 140 -6.46 -1.63 10.93
N ILE A 141 -5.37 -1.06 10.43
CA ILE A 141 -5.16 0.38 10.43
C ILE A 141 -6.15 1.08 9.49
N ALA A 142 -6.40 0.51 8.30
CA ALA A 142 -7.39 1.02 7.36
C ALA A 142 -8.81 0.94 7.93
N THR A 143 -9.14 -0.12 8.66
CA THR A 143 -10.42 -0.25 9.39
C THR A 143 -10.55 0.84 10.45
N ASN A 144 -9.49 1.09 11.22
CA ASN A 144 -9.48 2.13 12.26
C ASN A 144 -9.67 3.54 11.69
N LEU A 145 -9.06 3.84 10.53
CA LEU A 145 -9.13 5.15 9.88
C LEU A 145 -10.35 5.29 8.94
N ALA A 146 -11.19 4.28 8.78
CA ALA A 146 -12.29 4.29 7.82
C ALA A 146 -13.28 5.45 8.06
N ALA A 147 -13.59 5.77 9.32
CA ALA A 147 -14.45 6.89 9.67
C ALA A 147 -13.87 8.24 9.20
N VAL A 148 -12.56 8.42 9.34
CA VAL A 148 -11.84 9.65 8.97
C VAL A 148 -11.87 9.86 7.45
N PHE A 149 -11.60 8.79 6.69
CA PHE A 149 -11.65 8.83 5.22
C PHE A 149 -13.08 9.08 4.73
N THR A 150 -14.08 8.49 5.39
CA THR A 150 -15.50 8.70 5.05
C THR A 150 -15.91 10.16 5.25
N GLN A 151 -15.56 10.76 6.40
CA GLN A 151 -15.83 12.17 6.66
C GLN A 151 -15.12 13.07 5.64
N SER A 152 -13.86 12.78 5.32
CA SER A 152 -13.10 13.55 4.33
C SER A 152 -13.72 13.47 2.93
N ALA A 153 -14.21 12.29 2.54
CA ALA A 153 -14.91 12.11 1.27
C ALA A 153 -16.19 12.94 1.19
N LEU A 154 -17.00 12.95 2.26
CA LEU A 154 -18.22 13.76 2.35
C LEU A 154 -17.94 15.26 2.27
N VAL A 155 -16.91 15.75 2.98
CA VAL A 155 -16.50 17.16 2.91
C VAL A 155 -16.00 17.56 1.52
N SER A 156 -15.34 16.64 0.80
CA SER A 156 -14.89 16.87 -0.57
C SER A 156 -16.00 16.87 -1.62
N GLY A 157 -17.23 16.53 -1.23
CA GLY A 157 -18.39 16.48 -2.14
C GLY A 157 -18.61 15.15 -2.85
N VAL A 158 -17.95 14.07 -2.41
CA VAL A 158 -18.15 12.72 -2.97
C VAL A 158 -19.43 12.12 -2.41
N THR A 159 -20.34 11.69 -3.29
CA THR A 159 -21.55 10.95 -2.91
C THR A 159 -21.21 9.48 -2.67
N LEU A 160 -21.50 9.00 -1.47
CA LEU A 160 -21.36 7.58 -1.13
C LEU A 160 -22.48 6.77 -1.80
N PRO A 161 -22.17 5.60 -2.39
CA PRO A 161 -23.19 4.69 -2.91
C PRO A 161 -24.16 4.23 -1.81
N GLU A 162 -25.44 4.03 -2.15
CA GLU A 162 -26.45 3.55 -1.21
C GLU A 162 -26.02 2.24 -0.53
N GLY A 163 -26.15 2.18 0.81
CA GLY A 163 -25.72 1.05 1.63
C GLY A 163 -24.23 1.06 2.03
N THR A 164 -23.45 2.07 1.63
CA THR A 164 -22.05 2.23 2.06
C THR A 164 -21.97 3.05 3.35
N GLU A 165 -21.65 2.39 4.48
CA GLU A 165 -21.49 3.08 5.77
C GLU A 165 -20.10 3.72 5.93
N TYR A 166 -19.05 3.04 5.45
CA TYR A 166 -17.66 3.51 5.54
C TYR A 166 -16.90 3.29 4.23
N VAL A 167 -16.01 4.23 3.91
CA VAL A 167 -15.01 4.11 2.84
C VAL A 167 -13.62 4.35 3.43
N ALA A 168 -12.69 3.48 3.08
CA ALA A 168 -11.28 3.62 3.43
C ALA A 168 -10.41 3.40 2.19
N CYS A 169 -9.18 3.92 2.23
CA CYS A 169 -8.18 3.70 1.19
C CYS A 169 -6.98 2.97 1.81
N PHE A 170 -6.73 1.73 1.39
CA PHE A 170 -5.62 0.94 1.91
C PHE A 170 -4.27 1.59 1.64
N ASP A 171 -4.12 2.20 0.46
CA ASP A 171 -2.84 2.72 -0.03
C ASP A 171 -2.29 3.85 0.84
N TYR A 172 -3.17 4.59 1.52
CA TYR A 172 -2.80 5.65 2.46
C TYR A 172 -3.05 5.25 3.91
N ALA A 173 -4.21 4.66 4.20
CA ALA A 173 -4.63 4.32 5.56
C ALA A 173 -3.92 3.07 6.10
N GLY A 174 -3.42 2.18 5.24
CA GLY A 174 -2.75 0.95 5.65
C GLY A 174 -1.29 1.13 6.08
N ASN A 175 -0.74 2.35 5.98
CA ASN A 175 0.64 2.62 6.35
C ASN A 175 0.74 2.97 7.85
N PRO A 176 1.52 2.23 8.65
CA PRO A 176 1.72 2.55 10.06
C PRO A 176 2.26 3.97 10.31
N ILE A 177 3.07 4.49 9.39
CA ILE A 177 3.63 5.85 9.50
C ILE A 177 2.51 6.88 9.39
N THR A 178 1.63 6.75 8.40
CA THR A 178 0.52 7.72 8.22
C THR A 178 -0.45 7.66 9.40
N TRP A 179 -0.68 6.47 9.96
CA TRP A 179 -1.50 6.31 11.17
C TRP A 179 -0.91 7.02 12.39
N ILE A 180 0.40 6.88 12.63
CA ILE A 180 1.09 7.59 13.73
C ILE A 180 1.03 9.10 13.49
N LEU A 181 1.31 9.55 12.27
CA LEU A 181 1.26 10.97 11.92
C LEU A 181 -0.14 11.56 12.15
N TYR A 182 -1.20 10.81 11.81
CA TYR A 182 -2.57 11.22 12.03
C TYR A 182 -2.90 11.41 13.52
N HIS A 183 -2.61 10.41 14.36
CA HIS A 183 -2.88 10.50 15.80
C HIS A 183 -2.05 11.58 16.48
N LEU A 184 -0.82 11.82 15.99
CA LEU A 184 -0.03 12.96 16.44
C LEU A 184 -0.66 14.29 16.01
N ALA A 185 -1.17 14.40 14.79
CA ALA A 185 -1.81 15.63 14.32
C ALA A 185 -3.10 15.97 15.08
N GLU A 186 -3.85 14.99 15.59
CA GLU A 186 -5.03 15.22 16.44
C GLU A 186 -4.70 16.00 17.73
N LEU A 187 -3.47 15.90 18.24
CA LEU A 187 -2.99 16.63 19.43
C LEU A 187 -2.69 18.12 19.14
N LYS A 188 -3.12 18.64 17.99
CA LYS A 188 -3.01 20.04 17.55
C LYS A 188 -1.58 20.58 17.74
N TRP A 189 -1.40 21.56 18.63
CA TRP A 189 -0.12 22.25 18.85
C TRP A 189 0.95 21.36 19.46
N ILE A 190 0.57 20.45 20.37
CA ILE A 190 1.51 19.51 21.01
C ILE A 190 1.98 18.49 19.97
N GLY A 191 1.04 18.01 19.16
CA GLY A 191 1.30 17.15 18.01
C GLY A 191 2.24 17.76 16.99
N ALA A 192 1.92 18.99 16.55
CA ALA A 192 2.75 19.73 15.62
C ALA A 192 4.15 19.99 16.16
N ALA A 193 4.28 20.36 17.44
CA ALA A 193 5.59 20.54 18.10
C ALA A 193 6.38 19.22 18.14
N ALA A 194 5.75 18.11 18.53
CA ALA A 194 6.38 16.78 18.57
C ALA A 194 6.83 16.32 17.18
N LEU A 195 6.00 16.50 16.14
CA LEU A 195 6.33 16.19 14.75
C LEU A 195 7.49 17.04 14.24
N THR A 196 7.52 18.33 14.58
CA THR A 196 8.61 19.24 14.20
C THR A 196 9.93 18.81 14.84
N VAL A 197 9.90 18.47 16.14
CA VAL A 197 11.08 17.97 16.86
C VAL A 197 11.54 16.62 16.29
N LEU A 198 10.62 15.70 16.01
CA LEU A 198 10.94 14.41 15.37
C LEU A 198 11.57 14.62 13.99
N CYS A 199 11.04 15.54 13.19
CA CYS A 199 11.57 15.88 11.88
C CYS A 199 12.99 16.45 11.97
N ILE A 200 13.22 17.40 12.88
CA ILE A 200 14.57 17.95 13.15
C ILE A 200 15.52 16.85 13.63
N PHE A 201 15.07 15.97 14.51
CA PHE A 201 15.86 14.84 14.99
C PHE A 201 16.25 13.89 13.85
N LEU A 202 15.29 13.49 13.00
CA LEU A 202 15.56 12.66 11.82
C LEU A 202 16.48 13.38 10.83
N MET A 203 16.33 14.69 10.64
CA MET A 203 17.23 15.50 9.81
C MET A 203 18.66 15.49 10.35
N ILE A 204 18.85 15.63 11.66
CA ILE A 204 20.17 15.58 12.30
C ILE A 204 20.78 14.18 12.18
N LEU A 205 19.99 13.12 12.41
CA LEU A 205 20.46 11.74 12.25
C LEU A 205 20.85 11.45 10.80
N ASN A 206 20.03 11.87 9.84
CA ASN A 206 20.32 11.68 8.42
C ASN A 206 21.58 12.44 8.03
N ARG A 207 21.72 13.70 8.46
CA ARG A 207 22.94 14.49 8.24
C ARG A 207 24.16 13.83 8.86
N ARG A 208 24.06 13.30 10.08
CA ARG A 208 25.15 12.59 10.76
C ARG A 208 25.57 11.34 9.99
N LYS A 209 24.61 10.55 9.51
CA LYS A 209 24.88 9.34 8.71
C LYS A 209 25.57 9.68 7.39
N ILE A 210 25.03 10.64 6.64
CA ILE A 210 25.62 11.09 5.36
C ILE A 210 27.07 11.54 5.57
N VAL A 211 27.34 12.37 6.59
CA VAL A 211 28.70 12.83 6.89
C VAL A 211 29.61 11.68 7.34
N SER A 212 29.08 10.68 8.06
CA SER A 212 29.87 9.51 8.47
C SER A 212 30.20 8.56 7.33
N GLU A 213 29.29 8.39 6.36
CA GLU A 213 29.54 7.57 5.16
C GLU A 213 30.55 8.27 4.24
N LEU A 214 30.40 9.58 4.00
CA LEU A 214 31.38 10.37 3.23
C LEU A 214 32.80 10.28 3.81
N LYS A 215 32.95 10.22 5.14
CA LYS A 215 34.27 10.06 5.77
C LYS A 215 34.85 8.66 5.59
N LYS A 216 34.03 7.61 5.56
CA LYS A 216 34.49 6.22 5.37
C LYS A 216 34.99 5.95 3.96
N ASP A 217 34.49 6.65 2.96
CA ASP A 217 34.92 6.49 1.56
C ASP A 217 36.20 7.29 1.23
N THR A 218 36.69 8.13 2.16
CA THR A 218 37.91 8.94 1.98
C THR A 218 39.18 8.32 2.58
N ASP A 219 39.04 7.26 3.40
CA ASP A 219 40.15 6.49 4.02
C ASP A 219 40.36 5.14 3.29
#